data_AF-A0A1A8SIS9-F1
#
_entry.id   AF-A0A1A8SIS9-F1
#
_cell.length_a   1.000
_cell.length_b   1.000
_cell.length_c   1.000
_cell.angle_alpha   90.00
_cell.angle_beta   90.00
_cell.angle_gamma   90.00
#
_symmetry.space_group_name_H-M   'P 1'
#
loop_
_entity.id
_entity.type
_entity.pdbx_description
1 polymer ?
#
loop_
_entity_poly.entity_id
_entity_poly.type
_entity_poly.pdbx_seq_one_letter_code
_entity_poly.pdbx_strand_id
1 'polypeptide(L)'
;MWKYGIRFHMYADNCQLYLPLDYRSDCPIITLMHCLTEVKSWLTDNFLCLNESKTEAVLFGLHLDLERSKLDCRDMNAYLRSSAVNLEE
;
A
#
# COMPACT_ATOMS: atom_id res chain seq x y z
N MET A 1 11.75 -3.59 15.51
CA MET A 1 11.37 -4.10 14.17
C MET A 1 9.89 -3.89 14.04
N TRP A 2 9.42 -3.13 13.05
CA TRP A 2 8.02 -2.72 12.94
C TRP A 2 7.11 -3.95 12.73
N LYS A 3 5.92 -3.94 13.37
CA LYS A 3 5.00 -5.09 13.53
C LYS A 3 4.65 -5.84 12.23
N TYR A 4 4.66 -5.14 11.10
CA TYR A 4 4.19 -5.65 9.81
C TYR A 4 5.28 -5.81 8.74
N GLY A 5 6.53 -5.47 9.03
CA GLY A 5 7.61 -5.53 8.03
C GLY A 5 7.46 -4.57 6.84
N ILE A 6 6.51 -3.63 6.91
CA ILE A 6 6.24 -2.60 5.89
C ILE A 6 7.32 -1.52 6.00
N ARG A 7 7.89 -1.12 4.86
CA ARG A 7 8.79 0.03 4.80
C ARG A 7 7.96 1.29 4.61
N PHE A 8 8.43 2.41 5.13
CA PHE A 8 7.72 3.67 4.98
C PHE A 8 8.69 4.83 4.82
N HIS A 9 8.17 5.91 4.23
CA HIS A 9 8.84 7.20 4.14
C HIS A 9 7.85 8.27 4.60
N MET A 10 8.34 9.25 5.35
CA MET A 10 7.54 10.38 5.81
C MET A 10 8.29 11.68 5.54
N TYR A 11 7.59 12.65 4.98
CA TYR A 11 8.10 14.00 4.76
C TYR A 11 6.98 15.01 5.01
N ALA A 12 7.15 15.84 6.04
CA ALA A 12 6.11 16.75 6.54
C ALA A 12 4.80 16.00 6.82
N ASP A 13 3.70 16.40 6.14
CA ASP A 13 2.37 15.79 6.23
C ASP A 13 2.18 14.57 5.31
N ASN A 14 3.16 14.27 4.44
CA ASN A 14 3.06 13.16 3.49
C ASN A 14 3.68 11.89 4.06
N CYS A 15 2.97 10.77 3.90
CA CYS A 15 3.46 9.43 4.23
C CYS A 15 3.34 8.49 3.02
N GLN A 16 4.35 7.66 2.81
CA GLN A 16 4.40 6.64 1.78
C GLN A 16 4.68 5.28 2.42
N LEU A 17 3.95 4.25 2.01
CA LEU A 17 4.06 2.88 2.54
C LEU A 17 4.48 1.96 1.39
N TYR A 18 5.53 1.17 1.59
CA TYR A 18 6.08 0.24 0.63
C TYR A 18 5.99 -1.18 1.16
N LEU A 19 5.29 -2.03 0.41
CA LEU A 19 5.13 -3.44 0.70
C LEU A 19 5.68 -4.26 -0.47
N PRO A 20 6.73 -5.07 -0.25
CA PRO A 20 7.14 -6.06 -1.23
C PRO A 20 6.03 -7.09 -1.42
N LEU A 21 5.59 -7.27 -2.66
CA LEU A 21 4.63 -8.32 -3.01
C LEU A 21 5.41 -9.56 -3.41
N ASP A 22 5.36 -10.59 -2.57
CA ASP A 22 5.80 -11.93 -2.95
C ASP A 22 4.56 -12.70 -3.42
N TYR A 23 4.48 -12.94 -4.73
CA TYR A 23 3.38 -13.67 -5.37
C TYR A 23 3.29 -15.15 -4.93
N ARG A 24 4.27 -15.64 -4.16
CA ARG A 24 4.28 -16.98 -3.57
C ARG A 24 3.68 -17.03 -2.17
N SER A 25 3.31 -15.87 -1.61
CA SER A 25 2.73 -15.73 -0.27
C SER A 25 1.36 -15.07 -0.38
N ASP A 26 0.34 -15.68 0.22
CA ASP A 26 -1.06 -15.22 0.13
C ASP A 26 -1.36 -13.97 0.99
N CYS A 27 -0.43 -13.54 1.84
CA CYS A 27 -0.70 -12.60 2.94
C CYS A 27 -0.17 -11.14 2.84
N PRO A 28 0.49 -10.64 1.78
CA PRO A 28 1.01 -9.26 1.77
C PRO A 28 -0.10 -8.21 1.93
N ILE A 29 -1.20 -8.35 1.19
CA ILE A 29 -2.28 -7.36 1.16
C ILE A 29 -3.03 -7.30 2.50
N ILE A 30 -3.30 -8.46 3.12
CA ILE A 30 -3.94 -8.53 4.44
C ILE A 30 -3.08 -7.80 5.48
N THR A 31 -1.76 -7.99 5.41
CA THR A 31 -0.80 -7.31 6.29
C THR A 31 -0.86 -5.78 6.11
N LEU A 32 -0.97 -5.30 4.86
CA LEU A 32 -1.16 -3.87 4.58
C LEU A 32 -2.49 -3.35 5.13
N MET A 33 -3.60 -4.08 4.95
CA MET A 33 -4.91 -3.66 5.45
C MET A 33 -4.95 -3.57 6.98
N HIS A 34 -4.32 -4.51 7.67
CA HIS A 34 -4.18 -4.47 9.12
C HIS A 34 -3.35 -3.26 9.57
N CYS A 35 -2.21 -3.00 8.91
CA CYS A 35 -1.39 -1.82 9.18
C CYS A 35 -2.14 -0.51 8.95
N LEU A 36 -2.87 -0.40 7.83
CA LEU A 36 -3.66 0.79 7.50
C LEU A 36 -4.78 1.02 8.52
N THR A 37 -5.43 -0.04 8.98
CA THR A 37 -6.46 0.05 10.03
C THR A 37 -5.89 0.63 11.32
N GLU A 38 -4.72 0.15 11.75
CA GLU A 38 -4.07 0.68 12.97
C GLU A 38 -3.58 2.12 12.79
N VAL A 39 -3.04 2.47 11.62
CA VAL A 39 -2.64 3.86 11.32
C VAL A 39 -3.85 4.79 11.33
N LYS A 40 -4.98 4.38 10.72
CA LYS A 40 -6.23 5.16 10.74
C LYS A 40 -6.77 5.33 12.16
N SER A 41 -6.73 4.28 12.99
CA SER A 41 -7.13 4.37 14.40
C SER A 41 -6.25 5.38 15.14
N TRP A 42 -4.93 5.27 14.99
CA TRP A 42 -4.00 6.19 15.64
C TRP A 42 -4.21 7.64 15.20
N LEU A 43 -4.40 7.89 13.90
CA LEU A 43 -4.71 9.24 13.42
C LEU A 43 -5.99 9.77 14.07
N THR A 44 -7.05 8.96 14.12
CA THR A 44 -8.33 9.33 14.72
C THR A 44 -8.19 9.66 16.21
N ASP A 45 -7.46 8.84 16.96
CA ASP A 45 -7.17 9.06 18.38
C ASP A 45 -6.37 10.36 18.63
N ASN A 46 -5.64 10.82 17.61
CA ASN A 46 -4.87 12.06 17.62
C ASN A 46 -5.58 13.22 16.88
N PHE A 47 -6.88 13.11 16.61
CA PHE A 47 -7.69 14.14 15.93
C PHE A 47 -7.22 14.47 14.50
N LEU A 48 -6.61 13.51 13.83
CA LEU A 48 -6.14 13.59 12.44
C LEU A 48 -6.92 12.61 11.55
N CYS A 49 -6.92 12.86 10.24
CA CYS A 49 -7.50 11.95 9.25
C CYS A 49 -6.64 11.90 7.98
N LEU A 50 -6.73 10.77 7.26
CA LEU A 50 -6.13 10.66 5.93
C LEU A 50 -6.92 11.51 4.93
N ASN A 51 -6.23 12.20 4.05
CA ASN A 51 -6.87 12.88 2.94
C ASN A 51 -7.14 11.88 1.81
N GLU A 52 -8.34 11.31 1.80
CA GLU A 52 -8.73 10.28 0.81
C GLU A 52 -8.62 10.77 -0.64
N SER A 53 -8.85 12.07 -0.90
CA SER A 53 -8.71 12.65 -2.25
C SER A 53 -7.28 12.63 -2.77
N LYS A 54 -6.29 12.61 -1.86
CA LYS A 54 -4.85 12.57 -2.16
C LYS A 54 -4.22 11.20 -1.90
N THR A 55 -4.96 10.26 -1.32
CA THR A 55 -4.44 8.92 -1.00
C THR A 55 -4.51 8.05 -2.25
N GLU A 56 -3.38 7.50 -2.66
CA GLU A 56 -3.27 6.65 -3.84
C GLU A 56 -2.54 5.34 -3.54
N ALA A 57 -2.91 4.30 -4.27
CA ALA A 57 -2.19 3.03 -4.31
C ALA A 57 -1.55 2.87 -5.70
N VAL A 58 -0.25 2.59 -5.71
CA VAL A 58 0.53 2.35 -6.93
C VAL A 58 1.16 0.98 -6.84
N LEU A 59 0.95 0.19 -7.90
CA LEU A 59 1.50 -1.16 -8.02
C LEU A 59 2.68 -1.15 -9.00
N PHE A 60 3.85 -1.52 -8.49
CA PHE A 60 5.08 -1.64 -9.26
C PHE A 60 5.39 -3.12 -9.55
N GLY A 61 5.66 -3.46 -10.81
CA GLY A 61 6.00 -4.82 -11.22
C GLY A 61 6.09 -4.98 -12.73
N LEU A 62 6.63 -6.10 -13.19
CA LEU A 62 6.63 -6.45 -14.61
C LEU A 62 5.20 -6.79 -15.04
N HIS A 63 4.78 -6.30 -16.21
CA HIS A 63 3.43 -6.51 -16.74
C HIS A 63 3.01 -8.00 -16.77
N LEU A 64 3.97 -8.90 -17.02
CA LEU A 64 3.78 -10.35 -17.03
C LEU A 64 3.47 -10.96 -15.65
N ASP A 65 3.97 -10.35 -14.57
CA ASP A 65 3.72 -10.81 -13.20
C ASP A 65 2.38 -10.30 -12.68
N LEU A 66 1.94 -9.13 -13.15
CA LEU A 66 0.64 -8.55 -12.81
C LEU A 66 -0.52 -9.37 -13.38
N GLU A 67 -0.42 -9.80 -14.64
CA GLU A 67 -1.40 -10.68 -15.31
C GLU A 67 -1.47 -12.08 -14.69
N ARG A 68 -0.35 -12.59 -14.16
CA ARG A 68 -0.28 -13.90 -13.49
C ARG A 68 -0.69 -13.85 -12.02
N SER A 69 -0.55 -12.70 -11.39
CA SER A 69 -0.87 -12.52 -9.99
C SER A 69 -2.39 -12.51 -9.80
N LYS A 70 -2.92 -13.59 -9.22
CA LYS A 70 -4.24 -13.57 -8.56
C LYS A 70 -4.14 -12.81 -7.24
N LEU A 71 -3.54 -11.62 -7.23
CA LEU A 71 -3.63 -10.73 -6.09
C LEU A 71 -5.08 -10.26 -6.05
N ASP A 72 -5.85 -10.73 -5.07
CA ASP A 72 -7.23 -10.28 -4.84
C ASP A 72 -7.19 -8.86 -4.27
N CYS A 73 -6.83 -7.90 -5.12
CA CYS A 73 -6.77 -6.47 -4.81
C CYS A 73 -8.15 -5.81 -4.84
N ARG A 74 -9.25 -6.57 -4.76
CA ARG A 74 -10.62 -6.02 -4.86
C ARG A 74 -10.84 -4.87 -3.90
N ASP A 75 -10.29 -4.96 -2.68
CA ASP A 75 -10.40 -3.93 -1.66
C ASP A 75 -9.57 -2.66 -1.99
N MET A 76 -8.53 -2.78 -2.81
CA MET A 76 -7.66 -1.66 -3.23
C MET A 76 -8.05 -1.06 -4.58
N ASN A 77 -8.97 -1.66 -5.34
CA ASN A 77 -9.41 -1.14 -6.64
C ASN A 77 -9.92 0.31 -6.57
N ALA A 78 -10.50 0.73 -5.43
CA ALA A 78 -10.94 2.11 -5.23
C ALA A 78 -9.79 3.12 -5.16
N TYR A 79 -8.58 2.67 -4.81
CA TYR A 79 -7.39 3.51 -4.62
C TYR A 79 -6.34 3.34 -5.71
N LEU A 80 -6.46 2.31 -6.57
CA LEU A 80 -5.55 2.05 -7.68
C LEU A 80 -5.73 3.11 -8.77
N ARG A 81 -4.73 4.00 -8.90
CA ARG A 81 -4.71 5.07 -9.90
C ARG A 81 -3.91 4.69 -11.15
N SER A 82 -2.89 3.85 -11.02
CA SER A 82 -2.05 3.40 -12.14
C SER A 82 -1.22 2.16 -11.77
N SER A 83 -0.95 1.32 -12.77
CA SER A 83 0.17 0.38 -12.72
C SER A 83 1.36 1.05 -13.39
N ALA A 84 2.40 1.32 -12.62
CA ALA A 84 3.60 1.98 -13.13
C ALA A 84 4.64 0.92 -13.48
N VAL A 85 4.98 0.85 -14.77
CA VAL A 85 6.10 0.08 -15.30
C VAL A 85 7.30 1.04 -15.40
N ASN A 86 8.20 0.91 -14.44
CA ASN A 86 9.50 1.59 -14.34
C ASN A 86 9.50 3.04 -13.80
N LEU A 87 10.31 3.25 -12.78
CA LEU A 87 11.00 4.52 -12.55
C LEU A 87 12.39 4.30 -13.13
N GLU A 88 12.66 4.83 -14.33
CA GLU A 88 14.04 5.01 -14.76
C GLU A 88 14.65 6.12 -13.88
N GLU A 89 15.78 5.81 -13.24
CA GLU A 89 16.59 6.78 -12.48
C GLU A 89 17.13 7.91 -13.39
#